data_AF-A0A954N4B4-F1
#
_entry.id   AF-A0A954N4B4-F1
#
_cell.length_a   1.000
_cell.length_b   1.000
_cell.length_c   1.000
_cell.angle_alpha   90.00
_cell.angle_beta   90.00
_cell.angle_gamma   90.00
#
_symmetry.space_group_name_H-M   'P 1'
#
loop_
_entity.id
_entity.type
_entity.pdbx_description
1 polymer ?
#
loop_
_entity_poly.entity_id
_entity_poly.type
_entity_poly.pdbx_seq_one_letter_code
_entity_poly.pdbx_strand_id
1 'polypeptide(L)'
;FLAGFPSDKTKWAISLFVTSILVGIGHAYQGLTGMILTAVIGFGFGLVYLANKRNLWSSILTHGFYDTIAFLLLFAGIRMDDWL
;
A
#
# COMPACT_ATOMS: atom_id res chain seq x y z
N PHE A 1 11.66 -35.71 -8.94
CA PHE A 1 10.44 -35.11 -8.35
C PHE A 1 10.81 -33.76 -7.75
N LEU A 2 9.90 -32.77 -7.80
CA LEU A 2 10.04 -31.36 -7.39
C LEU A 2 10.30 -30.33 -8.51
N ALA A 3 9.51 -30.38 -9.59
CA ALA A 3 9.09 -29.15 -10.27
C ALA A 3 7.74 -28.75 -9.67
N GLY A 4 7.65 -27.63 -8.93
CA GLY A 4 6.36 -27.23 -8.36
C GLY A 4 6.32 -25.97 -7.51
N PHE A 5 7.45 -25.49 -6.99
CA PHE A 5 7.45 -24.26 -6.18
C PHE A 5 7.86 -23.04 -6.99
N PRO A 6 7.13 -21.91 -6.91
CA PRO A 6 7.52 -20.66 -7.56
C PRO A 6 8.89 -20.16 -7.06
N SER A 7 9.59 -19.39 -7.89
CA SER A 7 10.82 -18.71 -7.45
C SER A 7 10.52 -17.75 -6.31
N ASP A 8 11.51 -17.44 -5.46
CA ASP A 8 11.29 -16.50 -4.36
C ASP A 8 10.88 -15.11 -4.85
N LYS A 9 11.40 -14.65 -5.99
CA LYS A 9 10.95 -13.40 -6.62
C LYS A 9 9.46 -13.46 -6.98
N THR A 10 9.01 -14.60 -7.53
CA THR A 10 7.60 -14.83 -7.86
C THR A 10 6.72 -14.84 -6.61
N LYS A 11 7.17 -15.51 -5.53
CA LYS A 11 6.43 -15.51 -4.25
C LYS A 11 6.28 -14.09 -3.70
N TRP A 12 7.35 -13.30 -3.68
CA TRP A 12 7.30 -11.92 -3.22
C TRP A 12 6.40 -11.03 -4.08
N ALA A 13 6.44 -11.19 -5.41
CA ALA A 13 5.54 -10.47 -6.31
C ALA A 13 4.08 -10.82 -6.03
N ILE A 14 3.75 -12.12 -5.91
CA ILE A 14 2.39 -12.58 -5.57
C ILE A 14 1.96 -12.02 -4.22
N SER A 15 2.80 -12.11 -3.19
CA SER A 15 2.49 -11.56 -1.86
C SER A 15 2.24 -10.06 -1.91
N LEU A 16 3.04 -9.30 -2.67
CA LEU A 16 2.85 -7.86 -2.85
C LEU A 16 1.49 -7.55 -3.48
N PHE A 17 1.13 -8.21 -4.58
CA PHE A 17 -0.16 -7.99 -5.23
C PHE A 17 -1.35 -8.38 -4.35
N VAL A 18 -1.30 -9.57 -3.74
CA VAL A 18 -2.39 -10.07 -2.90
C VAL A 18 -2.60 -9.17 -1.69
N THR A 19 -1.53 -8.81 -0.98
CA THR A 19 -1.65 -7.93 0.19
C THR A 19 -2.15 -6.53 -0.17
N SER A 20 -1.73 -5.98 -1.32
CA SER A 20 -2.22 -4.68 -1.80
C SER A 20 -3.73 -4.71 -2.10
N ILE A 21 -4.22 -5.78 -2.72
CA ILE A 21 -5.66 -5.98 -2.96
C ILE A 21 -6.41 -6.10 -1.63
N LEU A 22 -5.89 -6.88 -0.67
CA LEU A 22 -6.51 -7.04 0.65
C LEU A 22 -6.57 -5.71 1.41
N VAL A 23 -5.54 -4.88 1.31
CA VAL A 23 -5.53 -3.51 1.88
C VAL A 23 -6.64 -2.67 1.25
N GLY A 24 -6.78 -2.68 -0.07
CA GLY A 24 -7.86 -1.98 -0.77
C GLY A 24 -9.25 -2.46 -0.33
N ILE A 25 -9.45 -3.77 -0.23
CA ILE A 25 -10.71 -4.36 0.26
C ILE A 25 -11.00 -3.93 1.71
N GLY A 26 -9.98 -3.86 2.57
CA GLY A 26 -10.10 -3.35 3.95
C GLY A 26 -10.60 -1.90 4.04
N HIS A 27 -10.49 -1.13 2.94
CA HIS A 27 -10.96 0.25 2.84
C HIS A 27 -12.29 0.37 2.08
N ALA A 28 -13.10 -0.68 2.01
CA ALA A 28 -14.40 -0.67 1.34
C ALA A 28 -15.35 0.45 1.82
N TYR A 29 -15.20 0.92 3.06
CA TYR A 29 -15.96 2.04 3.61
C TYR A 29 -15.68 3.40 2.93
N GLN A 30 -14.61 3.50 2.13
CA GLN A 30 -14.27 4.69 1.33
C GLN A 30 -14.88 4.65 -0.09
N GLY A 31 -15.68 3.62 -0.41
CA GLY A 31 -16.20 3.37 -1.75
C GLY A 31 -15.13 2.87 -2.73
N LEU A 32 -15.55 2.57 -3.97
CA LEU A 32 -14.68 1.91 -4.97
C LEU A 32 -13.40 2.70 -5.26
N THR A 33 -13.51 4.03 -5.40
CA THR A 33 -12.35 4.91 -5.62
C THR A 33 -11.36 4.82 -4.46
N GLY A 34 -11.84 4.85 -3.21
CA GLY A 34 -10.99 4.71 -2.03
C GLY A 34 -10.32 3.34 -1.93
N MET A 35 -11.03 2.26 -2.27
CA MET A 35 -10.44 0.91 -2.35
C MET A 35 -9.30 0.83 -3.37
N ILE A 36 -9.48 1.40 -4.57
CA ILE A 36 -8.46 1.41 -5.62
C ILE A 36 -7.26 2.26 -5.18
N LEU A 37 -7.50 3.47 -4.67
CA LEU A 37 -6.44 4.36 -4.20
C LEU A 37 -5.61 3.72 -3.08
N THR A 38 -6.26 3.18 -2.06
CA THR A 38 -5.57 2.55 -0.92
C THR A 38 -4.85 1.27 -1.31
N ALA A 39 -5.35 0.50 -2.29
CA ALA A 39 -4.60 -0.63 -2.87
C ALA A 39 -3.31 -0.16 -3.55
N VAL A 40 -3.36 0.91 -4.34
CA VAL A 40 -2.17 1.48 -5.02
C VAL A 40 -1.16 2.04 -4.00
N ILE A 41 -1.64 2.74 -2.98
CA ILE A 41 -0.80 3.27 -1.89
C ILE A 41 -0.15 2.11 -1.11
N GLY A 42 -0.94 1.09 -0.74
CA GLY A 42 -0.45 -0.13 -0.07
C GLY A 42 0.59 -0.89 -0.90
N PHE A 43 0.41 -0.95 -2.22
CA PHE A 43 1.41 -1.49 -3.14
C PHE A 43 2.71 -0.68 -3.09
N GLY A 44 2.63 0.65 -3.07
CA GLY A 44 3.77 1.54 -2.87
C GLY A 44 4.53 1.25 -1.57
N PHE A 45 3.82 1.09 -0.45
CA PHE A 45 4.44 0.72 0.84
C PHE A 45 5.12 -0.65 0.78
N GLY A 46 4.49 -1.63 0.13
CA GLY A 46 5.09 -2.94 -0.11
C GLY A 46 6.35 -2.89 -0.98
N LEU A 47 6.41 -1.99 -1.97
CA LEU A 47 7.63 -1.73 -2.74
C LEU A 47 8.73 -1.10 -1.87
N VAL A 48 8.40 -0.15 -1.00
CA VAL A 48 9.37 0.43 -0.05
C VAL A 48 9.97 -0.66 0.84
N TYR A 49 9.14 -1.57 1.35
CA TYR A 49 9.60 -2.73 2.12
C TYR A 49 10.60 -3.60 1.32
N LEU A 50 10.26 -3.97 0.09
CA LEU A 50 11.12 -4.82 -0.75
C LEU A 50 12.43 -4.10 -1.16
N ALA A 51 12.36 -2.81 -1.48
CA ALA A 51 13.51 -1.98 -1.82
C ALA A 51 14.48 -1.83 -0.64
N ASN A 52 13.96 -1.78 0.59
CA ASN A 52 14.75 -1.67 1.82
C ASN A 52 15.12 -3.03 2.42
N LYS A 53 15.41 -4.03 1.56
CA LYS A 53 15.84 -5.38 1.97
C LYS A 53 14.89 -6.03 2.97
N ARG A 54 13.58 -5.85 2.79
CA ARG A 54 12.55 -6.41 3.67
C ARG A 54 12.60 -5.85 5.10
N ASN A 55 12.98 -4.58 5.24
CA ASN A 55 12.88 -3.85 6.50
C ASN A 55 11.48 -3.28 6.69
N LEU A 56 10.74 -3.79 7.68
CA LEU A 56 9.38 -3.32 7.99
C LEU A 56 9.35 -1.87 8.46
N TRP A 57 10.37 -1.41 9.19
CA TRP A 57 10.39 -0.04 9.72
C TRP A 57 10.31 1.02 8.63
N SER A 58 10.96 0.79 7.48
CA SER A 58 10.90 1.72 6.35
C SER A 58 9.47 1.90 5.84
N SER A 59 8.71 0.80 5.74
CA SER A 59 7.30 0.84 5.33
C SER A 59 6.39 1.44 6.42
N ILE A 60 6.62 1.12 7.70
CA ILE A 60 5.86 1.65 8.84
C ILE A 60 6.01 3.18 8.91
N LEU A 61 7.23 3.67 8.81
CA LEU A 61 7.49 5.11 8.85
C LEU A 61 6.91 5.83 7.62
N THR A 62 7.07 5.25 6.43
CA THR A 62 6.49 5.82 5.20
C THR A 62 4.97 5.93 5.30
N HIS A 63 4.31 4.87 5.79
CA HIS A 63 2.87 4.86 6.02
C HIS A 63 2.46 5.89 7.08
N GLY A 64 3.12 5.91 8.23
CA GLY A 64 2.82 6.87 9.30
C GLY A 64 2.97 8.31 8.84
N PHE A 65 4.01 8.63 8.06
CA PHE A 65 4.18 9.97 7.49
C PHE A 65 3.12 10.31 6.45
N TYR A 66 2.78 9.37 5.56
CA TYR A 66 1.72 9.55 4.57
C TYR A 66 0.40 9.92 5.25
N ASP A 67 -0.03 9.14 6.23
CA ASP A 67 -1.29 9.37 6.96
C ASP A 67 -1.25 10.66 7.77
N THR A 68 -0.12 10.94 8.43
CA THR A 68 0.04 12.18 9.20
C THR A 68 -0.11 13.40 8.29
N ILE A 69 0.56 13.42 7.13
CA ILE A 69 0.45 14.51 6.16
C ILE A 69 -0.98 14.60 5.62
N ALA A 70 -1.58 13.47 5.24
CA ALA A 70 -2.94 13.43 4.71
C ALA A 70 -3.96 14.00 5.70
N PHE A 71 -3.86 13.63 6.98
CA PHE A 71 -4.74 14.18 8.02
C PHE A 71 -4.46 15.64 8.34
N LEU A 72 -3.20 16.09 8.29
CA LEU A 72 -2.87 17.51 8.44
C LEU A 72 -3.46 18.35 7.31
N LEU A 73 -3.37 17.89 6.06
CA LEU A 73 -3.97 18.57 4.91
C LEU A 73 -5.48 18.63 5.03
N LEU A 74 -6.11 17.49 5.38
CA LEU A 74 -7.57 17.42 5.61
C LEU A 74 -8.01 18.38 6.72
N PHE A 75 -7.28 18.44 7.83
CA PHE A 75 -7.54 19.35 8.95
C PHE A 75 -7.37 20.83 8.54
N ALA A 76 -6.37 21.13 7.71
CA ALA A 76 -6.15 22.46 7.16
C ALA A 76 -7.20 22.87 6.10
N GLY A 77 -8.17 21.99 5.79
CA GLY A 77 -9.20 22.23 4.80
C GLY A 77 -8.72 22.07 3.35
N ILE A 78 -7.51 21.54 3.14
CA ILE A 78 -6.99 21.21 1.81
C ILE A 78 -7.46 19.80 1.50
N ARG A 79 -8.46 19.69 0.63
CA ARG A 79 -9.01 18.39 0.27
C ARG A 79 -8.45 17.93 -1.07
N MET A 80 -8.45 16.61 -1.26
CA MET A 80 -7.94 16.02 -2.50
C MET A 80 -8.91 16.20 -3.67
N ASP A 81 -10.21 16.40 -3.41
CA ASP A 81 -11.23 16.76 -4.40
C ASP A 81 -11.09 18.20 -4.91
N ASP A 82 -10.34 19.07 -4.23
CA ASP A 82 -10.10 20.44 -4.69
C ASP A 82 -9.17 20.52 -5.92
N TRP A 83 -8.49 19.41 -6.26
CA TRP A 83 -7.48 19.33 -7.34
C TRP A 83 -7.94 18.56 -8.58
N LEU A 84 -9.22 18.18 -8.64
CA LEU A 84 -9.86 17.49 -9.77
C LEU A 84 -11.04 18.32 -10.30
#